data_AF-A0A7X5N5T3-F1
#
_entry.id   AF-A0A7X5N5T3-F1
#
_cell.length_a   1.000
_cell.length_b   1.000
_cell.length_c   1.000
_cell.angle_alpha   90.00
_cell.angle_beta   90.00
_cell.angle_gamma   90.00
#
_symmetry.space_group_name_H-M   'P 1'
#
loop_
_entity.id
_entity.type
_entity.pdbx_description
1 polymer ?
#
loop_
_entity_poly.entity_id
_entity_poly.type
_entity_poly.pdbx_seq_one_letter_code
_entity_poly.pdbx_strand_id
1 'polypeptide(L)' 'QSLRPQDAVRLKHAPLVFVGYGISAPERQWDDYKGVDLRGKIAVVLINDADFESSQPGAFDGKAVTYYGRWTYKYEEAAR' A
#
# COMPACT_ATOMS: atom_id res chain seq x y z
N GLN A 1 -8.10 -4.30 -12.81
CA GLN A 1 -7.51 -4.08 -14.14
C GLN A 1 -5.99 -4.05 -13.97
N SER A 2 -5.19 -4.59 -14.91
CA SER A 2 -3.71 -4.55 -14.83
C SER A 2 -3.15 -3.35 -15.61
N LEU A 3 -2.20 -2.57 -15.08
CA LEU A 3 -1.40 -1.60 -15.88
C LEU A 3 -0.35 -2.30 -16.75
N ARG A 4 -0.13 -3.60 -16.54
CA ARG A 4 0.71 -4.47 -17.36
C ARG A 4 -0.07 -5.75 -17.69
N PRO A 5 -0.99 -5.71 -18.66
CA PRO A 5 -1.79 -6.88 -19.01
C PRO A 5 -0.87 -7.99 -19.54
N GLN A 6 -1.02 -9.18 -18.99
CA GLN A 6 -0.39 -10.41 -19.46
C GLN A 6 -1.42 -11.54 -19.35
N ASP A 7 -1.40 -12.48 -20.30
CA ASP A 7 -2.34 -13.60 -20.31
C ASP A 7 -2.14 -14.55 -19.12
N ALA A 8 -0.91 -14.63 -18.60
CA ALA A 8 -0.58 -15.37 -17.40
C ALA A 8 0.63 -14.78 -16.68
N VAL A 9 0.61 -14.83 -15.34
CA VAL A 9 1.76 -14.51 -14.49
C VAL A 9 2.11 -15.75 -13.67
N ARG A 10 3.38 -16.17 -13.68
CA ARG A 10 3.87 -17.30 -12.88
C ARG A 10 4.80 -16.80 -11.79
N LEU A 11 4.38 -16.98 -10.54
CA LEU A 11 5.17 -16.66 -9.35
C LEU A 11 5.59 -17.98 -8.69
N LYS A 12 6.87 -18.18 -8.42
CA LYS A 12 7.40 -19.37 -7.75
C LYS A 12 8.39 -18.96 -6.66
N HIS A 13 8.14 -19.39 -5.42
CA HIS A 13 8.97 -19.08 -4.25
C HIS A 13 9.24 -17.58 -4.04
N ALA A 14 8.28 -16.71 -4.41
CA ALA A 14 8.40 -15.28 -4.17
C ALA A 14 8.11 -14.98 -2.70
N PRO A 15 9.03 -14.31 -1.97
CA PRO A 15 8.79 -13.90 -0.59
C PRO A 15 7.62 -12.92 -0.52
N LEU A 16 6.82 -13.02 0.55
CA LEU A 16 5.83 -12.01 0.90
C LEU A 16 6.49 -10.94 1.78
N VAL A 17 6.19 -9.67 1.53
CA VAL A 17 6.60 -8.56 2.38
C VAL A 17 5.37 -7.75 2.74
N PHE A 18 5.11 -7.63 4.03
CA PHE A 18 4.04 -6.77 4.52
C PHE A 18 4.53 -5.33 4.58
N VAL A 19 3.83 -4.42 3.89
CA VAL A 19 4.18 -2.99 3.81
C VAL A 19 3.08 -2.12 4.41
N GLY A 20 2.45 -2.59 5.49
CA GLY A 20 1.43 -1.83 6.22
C GLY A 20 0.25 -1.49 5.33
N TYR A 21 -0.01 -0.20 5.18
CA TYR A 21 -1.09 0.32 4.34
C TYR A 21 -0.58 0.70 2.95
N GLY A 22 0.71 0.55 2.63
CA GLY A 22 1.27 0.93 1.33
C GLY A 22 1.14 2.42 1.03
N ILE A 23 1.31 3.27 2.05
CA ILE A 23 1.21 4.72 1.95
C ILE A 23 2.58 5.37 1.81
N SER A 24 2.74 6.20 0.78
CA SER A 24 3.79 7.21 0.67
C SER A 24 3.14 8.59 0.70
N ALA A 25 3.32 9.30 1.82
CA ALA A 25 2.75 10.62 2.09
C ALA A 25 3.81 11.53 2.74
N PRO A 26 4.78 12.08 1.96
CA PRO A 26 5.86 12.91 2.49
C PRO A 26 5.36 14.13 3.26
N GLU A 27 4.23 14.71 2.86
CA GLU A 27 3.60 15.86 3.52
C GLU A 27 3.02 15.52 4.90
N ARG A 28 2.77 14.23 5.17
CA ARG A 28 2.37 13.69 6.47
C ARG A 28 3.54 12.96 7.17
N GLN A 29 4.77 13.11 6.65
CA GLN A 29 5.99 12.45 7.13
C GLN A 29 5.86 10.92 7.24
N TRP A 30 5.12 10.30 6.32
CA TRP A 30 4.79 8.88 6.35
C TRP A 30 5.29 8.16 5.10
N ASP A 31 5.96 7.03 5.30
CA ASP A 31 6.44 6.17 4.21
C ASP A 31 6.50 4.70 4.67
N ASP A 32 5.48 3.93 4.31
CA ASP A 32 5.39 2.49 4.59
C ASP A 32 6.43 1.67 3.81
N TYR A 33 7.03 2.24 2.77
CA TYR A 33 8.03 1.57 1.94
C TYR A 33 9.46 1.85 2.41
N LYS A 34 9.65 2.70 3.42
CA LYS A 34 10.96 3.11 3.90
C LYS A 34 11.78 1.90 4.35
N GLY A 35 12.90 1.67 3.67
CA GLY A 35 13.82 0.57 3.99
C GLY A 35 13.33 -0.82 3.55
N VAL A 36 12.25 -0.89 2.76
CA VAL A 36 11.71 -2.14 2.24
C VAL A 36 12.29 -2.43 0.86
N ASP A 37 12.86 -3.62 0.67
CA ASP A 37 13.23 -4.14 -0.66
C ASP A 37 12.11 -5.03 -1.21
N LEU A 38 11.47 -4.60 -2.30
CA LEU A 38 10.39 -5.33 -2.97
C LEU A 38 10.85 -6.08 -4.22
N ARG A 39 12.14 -6.04 -4.59
CA ARG A 39 12.62 -6.67 -5.81
C ARG A 39 12.40 -8.18 -5.79
N GLY A 40 11.58 -8.67 -6.71
CA GLY A 40 11.26 -10.10 -6.85
C GLY A 40 10.36 -10.65 -5.73
N LYS A 41 9.68 -9.77 -4.98
CA LYS A 41 8.81 -10.13 -3.86
C LYS A 41 7.36 -9.71 -4.15
N ILE A 42 6.43 -10.24 -3.36
CA ILE A 42 5.02 -9.85 -3.40
C ILE A 42 4.76 -8.94 -2.20
N ALA A 43 4.36 -7.70 -2.46
CA ALA A 43 3.91 -6.79 -1.42
C ALA A 43 2.50 -7.17 -0.95
N VAL A 44 2.29 -7.15 0.36
CA VAL A 44 0.97 -7.33 1.00
C VAL A 44 0.61 -6.02 1.70
N VAL A 45 -0.54 -5.46 1.34
CA VAL A 45 -1.02 -4.16 1.82
C VAL A 45 -2.40 -4.29 2.44
N LEU A 46 -2.68 -3.49 3.45
CA LEU A 46 -4.02 -3.26 3.96
C LEU A 46 -4.73 -2.17 3.14
N ILE A 47 -6.05 -2.34 2.99
CA ILE A 47 -6.93 -1.29 2.48
C ILE A 47 -7.30 -0.34 3.64
N ASN A 48 -7.73 0.88 3.31
CA ASN A 48 -7.98 2.00 4.21
C ASN A 48 -6.69 2.70 4.68
N ASP A 49 -6.89 3.68 5.56
CA ASP A 49 -5.84 4.47 6.19
C ASP A 49 -5.33 3.81 7.47
N ALA A 50 -4.13 4.21 7.88
CA ALA A 50 -3.44 3.59 9.02
C ALA A 50 -4.18 3.72 10.35
N ASP A 51 -4.99 4.77 10.50
CA ASP A 51 -5.76 5.09 11.70
C ASP A 51 -7.28 4.86 11.52
N PHE A 52 -7.70 4.19 10.44
CA PHE A 52 -9.12 3.98 10.14
C PHE A 52 -9.86 3.23 11.26
N GLU A 53 -9.23 2.20 11.81
CA GLU A 53 -9.75 1.39 12.93
C GLU A 53 -9.33 1.93 14.31
N SER A 54 -8.54 3.01 14.35
CA SER A 54 -8.06 3.60 15.61
C SER A 54 -9.18 4.34 16.33
N SER A 55 -9.17 4.29 17.67
CA SER A 55 -10.08 5.07 18.52
C SER A 55 -9.76 6.56 18.52
N GLN A 56 -8.55 6.96 18.11
CA GLN A 56 -8.14 8.37 17.99
C GLN A 56 -7.60 8.63 16.58
N PRO A 57 -7.97 9.76 15.95
CA PRO A 57 -7.43 10.12 14.64
C PRO A 57 -5.93 10.35 14.77
N GLY A 58 -5.18 9.67 13.90
CA GLY A 58 -3.74 9.79 13.75
C GLY A 58 -3.42 10.67 12.54
N ALA A 59 -2.44 10.23 11.76
CA ALA A 59 -1.96 10.99 10.61
C ALA A 59 -2.92 11.01 9.42
N PHE A 60 -4.08 10.32 9.42
CA PHE A 60 -4.92 10.13 8.24
C PHE A 60 -6.43 10.31 8.52
N ASP A 61 -6.78 11.29 9.36
CA ASP A 61 -8.15 11.76 9.55
C ASP A 61 -9.16 10.69 10.04
N GLY A 62 -8.66 9.53 10.50
CA GLY A 62 -9.42 8.44 11.10
C GLY A 62 -10.48 7.85 10.16
N LYS A 63 -11.74 7.78 10.64
CA LYS A 63 -12.85 7.16 9.89
C LYS A 63 -13.28 7.91 8.62
N ALA A 64 -12.75 9.12 8.38
CA ALA A 64 -13.11 9.91 7.21
C ALA A 64 -12.52 9.36 5.90
N VAL A 65 -11.53 8.45 5.96
CA VAL A 65 -10.82 7.85 4.81
C VAL A 65 -10.31 8.90 3.82
N THR A 66 -9.02 9.18 3.90
CA THR A 66 -8.29 10.05 2.99
C THR A 66 -8.11 9.43 1.60
N TYR A 67 -7.45 10.17 0.72
CA TYR A 67 -6.98 9.67 -0.57
C TYR A 67 -6.16 8.38 -0.44
N TYR A 68 -5.35 8.30 0.61
CA TYR A 68 -4.44 7.19 0.84
C TYR A 68 -5.16 5.87 1.10
N GLY A 69 -6.36 5.88 1.68
CA GLY A 69 -7.08 4.65 2.01
C GLY A 69 -7.74 3.95 0.82
N ARG A 70 -7.78 4.59 -0.35
CA ARG A 70 -8.51 4.11 -1.52
C ARG A 70 -7.75 2.98 -2.22
N TRP A 71 -8.46 1.94 -2.63
CA TRP A 71 -7.87 0.81 -3.37
C TRP A 71 -7.21 1.25 -4.70
N THR A 72 -7.74 2.29 -5.35
CA THR A 72 -7.16 2.86 -6.58
C THR A 72 -5.79 3.46 -6.34
N TYR A 73 -5.61 4.18 -5.22
CA TYR A 73 -4.31 4.71 -4.82
C TYR A 73 -3.29 3.58 -4.60
N LYS A 74 -3.66 2.51 -3.87
CA LYS A 74 -2.77 1.36 -3.67
C LYS A 74 -2.34 0.73 -4.99
N TYR A 75 -3.26 0.69 -5.95
CA TYR A 75 -3.01 0.14 -7.27
C TYR A 75 -2.05 1.01 -8.10
N GLU A 76 -2.20 2.33 -8.03
CA GLU A 76 -1.32 3.30 -8.68
C GLU A 76 0.08 3.32 -8.06
N GLU A 77 0.19 3.29 -6.73
CA GLU A 77 1.48 3.23 -6.04
C GLU A 77 2.23 1.93 -6.34
N ALA A 78 1.54 0.79 -6.38
CA ALA A 78 2.17 -0.48 -6.73
C ALA A 78 2.70 -0.53 -8.19
N ALA A 79 2.27 0.40 -9.05
CA ALA A 79 2.70 0.49 -10.43
C ALA A 79 3.87 1.46 -10.66
N ARG A 80 4.23 2.28 -9.67
CA ARG A 80 5.42 3.14 -9.69
C ARG A 80 6.70 2.32 -9.58
#